data_AF-A0A3D3AR77-F1
#
_entry.id   AF-A0A3D3AR77-F1
#
_cell.length_a   1.000
_cell.length_b   1.000
_cell.length_c   1.000
_cell.angle_alpha   90.00
_cell.angle_beta   90.00
_cell.angle_gamma   90.00
#
_symmetry.space_group_name_H-M   'P 1'
#
loop_
_entity.id
_entity.type
_entity.pdbx_description
1 polymer ?
#
loop_
_entity_poly.entity_id
_entity_poly.type
_entity_poly.pdbx_seq_one_letter_code
_entity_poly.pdbx_strand_id
1 'polypeptide(L)'
;MNILILAGGSGTRLWPLSRDKYPKQLLTLLGEKTMIQETASRVEGFPVFVITGEDTASIIHDQLSKENKNFTKKNIFVEPSARNTAPAIAYAASFFQDDEIIAVLPSDHSIAKEEIFVSLLKKAEDLAKKGFIVTFGIVPERPETGYGYIKTKKEEKDSGFLVDSFKEKPDVATASRYIQEGNYYWNAGMFVFQAGVMREELKKYSPEIYAVAEKIGNAPALKQEYDQFPSISIDYAVMEKTDKLVLIPADIGWNDIGGFEALWENLKKDKEGNALKGNIDFYPIESKNNLFYTTGEKKIVAAIGIQDLIVVDTEDALLISDKKESQKVKDITLRLKKENREEAFLHKKVYRPWGYYKVIQEEPDFKLKEVFVYPLSRLSLQSHNRRSESWTVVEGEGIVVLGEKEISVQKESMVFIPMKEKHRLINLSKNIPLKIIEVQMGNYLGEDDIVRYEDDYGRHQ
;
A
#
# COMPACT_ATOMS: atom_id res chain seq x y z
N MET A 1 1.90 -21.53 11.05
CA MET A 1 2.01 -20.05 11.10
C MET A 1 1.20 -19.40 9.99
N ASN A 2 0.48 -18.31 10.32
CA ASN A 2 -0.24 -17.42 9.41
C ASN A 2 0.58 -16.13 9.18
N ILE A 3 0.58 -15.59 7.97
CA ILE A 3 1.21 -14.31 7.66
C ILE A 3 0.16 -13.20 7.69
N LEU A 4 0.38 -12.16 8.49
CA LEU A 4 -0.42 -10.95 8.50
C LEU A 4 0.39 -9.80 7.88
N ILE A 5 -0.01 -9.38 6.68
CA ILE A 5 0.61 -8.23 6.00
C ILE A 5 -0.09 -6.95 6.44
N LEU A 6 0.67 -6.00 7.00
CA LEU A 6 0.19 -4.65 7.31
C LEU A 6 0.28 -3.78 6.06
N ALA A 7 -0.87 -3.47 5.48
CA ALA A 7 -1.00 -2.64 4.28
C ALA A 7 -1.62 -1.28 4.60
N GLY A 8 -0.93 -0.55 5.49
CA GLY A 8 -1.23 0.85 5.84
C GLY A 8 -0.14 1.82 5.36
N GLY A 9 -0.38 3.11 5.58
CA GLY A 9 0.53 4.19 5.17
C GLY A 9 0.23 4.75 3.78
N SER A 10 0.49 6.04 3.58
CA SER A 10 0.18 6.76 2.33
C SER A 10 1.39 6.96 1.41
N GLY A 11 2.61 6.71 1.89
CA GLY A 11 3.82 6.82 1.08
C GLY A 11 4.23 8.24 0.71
N THR A 12 3.86 9.28 1.48
CA THR A 12 3.97 10.71 1.13
C THR A 12 5.34 11.22 0.63
N ARG A 13 6.43 10.49 0.83
CA ARG A 13 7.78 10.84 0.33
C ARG A 13 8.03 10.36 -1.10
N LEU A 14 7.11 9.59 -1.67
CA LEU A 14 7.17 9.05 -3.02
C LEU A 14 6.14 9.69 -3.95
N TRP A 15 5.51 10.81 -3.55
CA TRP A 15 4.77 11.62 -4.53
C TRP A 15 5.75 12.08 -5.63
N PRO A 16 5.41 12.03 -6.93
CA PRO A 16 4.08 11.80 -7.48
C PRO A 16 3.80 10.34 -7.88
N LEU A 17 4.58 9.35 -7.43
CA LEU A 17 4.21 7.95 -7.61
C LEU A 17 3.10 7.53 -6.64
N SER A 18 3.21 7.89 -5.36
CA SER A 18 2.16 7.61 -4.38
C SER A 18 1.08 8.68 -4.39
N ARG A 19 -0.15 8.26 -4.10
CA ARG A 19 -1.30 9.13 -3.80
C ARG A 19 -1.97 8.65 -2.53
N ASP A 20 -2.77 9.50 -1.89
CA ASP A 20 -3.47 9.11 -0.66
C ASP A 20 -4.34 7.85 -0.83
N LYS A 21 -5.05 7.74 -1.96
CA LYS A 21 -5.88 6.58 -2.31
C LYS A 21 -5.15 5.52 -3.14
N TYR A 22 -3.88 5.75 -3.45
CA TYR A 22 -3.02 4.80 -4.16
C TYR A 22 -1.62 4.77 -3.52
N PRO A 23 -1.51 4.19 -2.31
CA PRO A 23 -0.32 4.29 -1.50
C PRO A 23 0.83 3.42 -2.00
N LYS A 24 1.99 3.59 -1.36
CA LYS A 24 3.28 2.97 -1.72
C LYS A 24 3.20 1.46 -1.98
N GLN A 25 2.45 0.73 -1.17
CA GLN A 25 2.36 -0.72 -1.26
C GLN A 25 1.72 -1.22 -2.58
N LEU A 26 1.00 -0.34 -3.29
CA LEU A 26 0.37 -0.63 -4.58
C LEU A 26 1.25 -0.23 -5.79
N LEU A 27 2.47 0.25 -5.55
CA LEU A 27 3.40 0.71 -6.58
C LEU A 27 4.39 -0.39 -7.00
N THR A 28 4.76 -0.39 -8.27
CA THR A 28 5.77 -1.28 -8.89
C THR A 28 7.16 -0.66 -8.86
N LEU A 29 7.75 -0.52 -7.67
CA LEU A 29 8.95 0.30 -7.47
C LEU A 29 10.24 -0.34 -8.00
N LEU A 30 10.52 -1.58 -7.60
CA LEU A 30 11.77 -2.29 -7.95
C LEU A 30 11.55 -3.23 -9.14
N GLY A 31 10.58 -4.14 -9.04
CA GLY A 31 10.24 -5.10 -10.08
C GLY A 31 8.98 -4.75 -10.89
N GLU A 32 8.38 -5.78 -11.48
CA GLU A 32 7.10 -5.68 -12.21
C GLU A 32 5.89 -5.86 -11.29
N LYS A 33 6.09 -6.47 -10.12
CA LYS A 33 5.08 -6.65 -9.09
C LYS A 33 4.99 -5.41 -8.21
N THR A 34 3.80 -5.17 -7.66
CA THR A 34 3.65 -4.17 -6.60
C THR A 34 4.33 -4.63 -5.31
N MET A 35 4.71 -3.71 -4.42
CA MET A 35 5.37 -4.08 -3.16
C MET A 35 4.56 -5.09 -2.33
N ILE A 36 3.22 -4.99 -2.32
CA ILE A 36 2.36 -5.96 -1.63
C ILE A 36 2.37 -7.34 -2.31
N GLN A 37 2.40 -7.38 -3.65
CA GLN A 37 2.54 -8.63 -4.40
C GLN A 37 3.93 -9.25 -4.19
N GLU A 38 5.00 -8.45 -4.17
CA GLU A 38 6.35 -8.92 -3.83
C GLU A 38 6.37 -9.53 -2.41
N THR A 39 5.77 -8.85 -1.44
CA THR A 39 5.69 -9.34 -0.05
C THR A 39 4.90 -10.64 0.06
N ALA A 40 3.76 -10.76 -0.61
CA ALA A 40 2.95 -11.98 -0.61
C ALA A 40 3.65 -13.14 -1.34
N SER A 41 4.36 -12.86 -2.44
CA SER A 41 5.11 -13.86 -3.22
C SER A 41 6.26 -14.46 -2.41
N ARG A 42 6.97 -13.62 -1.65
CA ARG A 42 8.12 -14.04 -0.83
C ARG A 42 7.78 -15.11 0.20
N VAL A 43 6.54 -15.12 0.67
CA VAL A 43 6.02 -16.06 1.67
C VAL A 43 5.07 -17.06 1.03
N GLU A 44 5.24 -17.34 -0.26
CA GLU A 44 4.50 -18.40 -0.94
C GLU A 44 4.61 -19.72 -0.17
N GLY A 45 3.47 -20.37 0.05
CA GLY A 45 3.35 -21.58 0.87
C GLY A 45 2.83 -21.37 2.28
N PHE A 46 2.73 -20.12 2.77
CA PHE A 46 2.02 -19.80 4.01
C PHE A 46 0.63 -19.23 3.75
N PRO A 47 -0.36 -19.44 4.65
CA PRO A 47 -1.62 -18.70 4.62
C PRO A 47 -1.35 -17.19 4.79
N VAL A 48 -1.81 -16.38 3.84
CA VAL A 48 -1.63 -14.92 3.85
C VAL A 48 -2.95 -14.23 4.19
N PHE A 49 -2.85 -13.27 5.10
CA PHE A 49 -3.89 -12.32 5.46
C PHE A 49 -3.34 -10.90 5.28
N VAL A 50 -4.21 -9.96 4.98
CA VAL A 50 -3.86 -8.54 4.85
C VAL A 50 -4.78 -7.74 5.75
N ILE A 51 -4.23 -6.77 6.48
CA ILE A 51 -5.01 -5.71 7.12
C ILE A 51 -4.75 -4.38 6.43
N THR A 52 -5.81 -3.67 6.07
CA THR A 52 -5.73 -2.45 5.25
C THR A 52 -6.98 -1.58 5.39
N GLY A 53 -6.90 -0.34 4.93
CA GLY A 53 -8.04 0.58 4.91
C GLY A 53 -9.09 0.22 3.85
N GLU A 54 -10.29 0.74 4.04
CA GLU A 54 -11.44 0.50 3.15
C GLU A 54 -11.16 0.86 1.67
N ASP A 55 -10.47 1.99 1.44
CA ASP A 55 -10.17 2.47 0.07
C ASP A 55 -9.26 1.52 -0.73
N THR A 56 -8.40 0.76 -0.05
CA THR A 56 -7.36 -0.08 -0.66
C THR A 56 -7.71 -1.57 -0.65
N ALA A 57 -8.68 -1.98 0.17
CA ALA A 57 -9.06 -3.39 0.33
C ALA A 57 -9.40 -4.07 -1.00
N SER A 58 -10.20 -3.41 -1.86
CA SER A 58 -10.62 -4.02 -3.13
C SER A 58 -9.49 -4.16 -4.14
N ILE A 59 -8.58 -3.19 -4.23
CA ILE A 59 -7.46 -3.27 -5.18
C ILE A 59 -6.41 -4.29 -4.72
N ILE A 60 -6.17 -4.37 -3.41
CA ILE A 60 -5.30 -5.40 -2.84
C ILE A 60 -5.89 -6.79 -3.11
N HIS A 61 -7.20 -6.98 -2.90
CA HIS A 61 -7.87 -8.22 -3.26
C HIS A 61 -7.63 -8.59 -4.72
N ASP A 62 -7.86 -7.65 -5.64
CA ASP A 62 -7.68 -7.89 -7.08
C ASP A 62 -6.22 -8.26 -7.43
N GLN A 63 -5.23 -7.56 -6.88
CA GLN A 63 -3.82 -7.83 -7.13
C GLN A 63 -3.40 -9.22 -6.62
N LEU A 64 -3.78 -9.57 -5.39
CA LEU A 64 -3.34 -10.81 -4.75
C LEU A 64 -4.14 -12.05 -5.21
N SER A 65 -5.44 -11.92 -5.48
CA SER A 65 -6.26 -13.06 -5.94
C SER A 65 -5.92 -13.51 -7.36
N LYS A 66 -5.36 -12.61 -8.19
CA LYS A 66 -4.81 -12.96 -9.51
C LYS A 66 -3.58 -13.85 -9.42
N GLU A 67 -2.74 -13.67 -8.40
CA GLU A 67 -1.53 -14.48 -8.21
C GLU A 67 -1.81 -15.74 -7.39
N ASN A 68 -2.73 -15.67 -6.43
CA ASN A 68 -3.09 -16.78 -5.57
C ASN A 68 -4.61 -16.93 -5.49
N LYS A 69 -5.15 -17.95 -6.17
CA LYS A 69 -6.59 -18.24 -6.21
C LYS A 69 -7.21 -18.59 -4.84
N ASN A 70 -6.39 -18.96 -3.86
CA ASN A 70 -6.85 -19.23 -2.49
C ASN A 70 -6.95 -17.95 -1.65
N PHE A 71 -6.42 -16.82 -2.13
CA PHE A 71 -6.57 -15.54 -1.49
C PHE A 71 -7.96 -14.97 -1.82
N THR A 72 -8.83 -14.95 -0.82
CA THR A 72 -10.23 -14.50 -0.95
C THR A 72 -10.50 -13.28 -0.08
N LYS A 73 -11.70 -12.70 -0.19
CA LYS A 73 -12.14 -11.61 0.70
C LYS A 73 -12.03 -11.95 2.20
N LYS A 74 -12.08 -13.23 2.59
CA LYS A 74 -11.91 -13.66 4.00
C LYS A 74 -10.49 -13.44 4.53
N ASN A 75 -9.52 -13.28 3.63
CA ASN A 75 -8.13 -13.02 3.96
C ASN A 75 -7.84 -11.52 4.17
N ILE A 76 -8.85 -10.65 4.06
CA ILE A 76 -8.67 -9.20 4.20
C ILE A 76 -9.43 -8.70 5.43
N PHE A 77 -8.70 -8.13 6.37
CA PHE A 77 -9.25 -7.38 7.49
C PHE A 77 -9.28 -5.90 7.11
N VAL A 78 -10.47 -5.30 7.14
CA VAL A 78 -10.66 -3.90 6.77
C VAL A 78 -10.64 -3.03 8.02
N GLU A 79 -9.78 -2.02 8.02
CA GLU A 79 -9.74 -0.95 9.03
C GLU A 79 -10.68 0.19 8.61
N PRO A 80 -11.70 0.52 9.42
CA PRO A 80 -12.58 1.67 9.15
C PRO A 80 -11.89 3.03 9.29
N SER A 81 -10.75 3.08 9.96
CA SER A 81 -9.94 4.30 10.14
C SER A 81 -8.48 3.91 10.43
N ALA A 82 -7.53 4.74 10.01
CA ALA A 82 -6.12 4.47 10.29
C ALA A 82 -5.79 4.72 11.78
N ARG A 83 -5.36 3.67 12.50
CA ARG A 83 -5.02 3.73 13.93
C ARG A 83 -3.60 3.26 14.27
N ASN A 84 -2.72 3.15 13.26
CA ASN A 84 -1.33 2.68 13.40
C ASN A 84 -1.25 1.17 13.75
N THR A 85 -0.06 0.63 13.96
CA THR A 85 0.16 -0.82 13.91
C THR A 85 -0.34 -1.60 15.12
N ALA A 86 -0.43 -1.02 16.32
CA ALA A 86 -0.91 -1.78 17.49
C ALA A 86 -2.40 -2.13 17.38
N PRO A 87 -3.32 -1.18 17.08
CA PRO A 87 -4.72 -1.50 16.84
C PRO A 87 -4.94 -2.45 15.66
N ALA A 88 -4.19 -2.29 14.56
CA ALA A 88 -4.28 -3.17 13.41
C ALA A 88 -3.94 -4.62 13.81
N ILE A 89 -2.81 -4.83 14.50
CA ILE A 89 -2.39 -6.15 14.97
C ILE A 89 -3.39 -6.72 15.98
N ALA A 90 -3.87 -5.90 16.93
CA ALA A 90 -4.84 -6.34 17.95
C ALA A 90 -6.17 -6.79 17.33
N TYR A 91 -6.70 -6.01 16.38
CA TYR A 91 -7.91 -6.35 15.65
C TYR A 91 -7.71 -7.59 14.77
N ALA A 92 -6.60 -7.71 14.03
CA ALA A 92 -6.35 -8.90 13.24
C ALA A 92 -6.17 -10.15 14.12
N ALA A 93 -5.50 -10.03 15.28
CA ALA A 93 -5.26 -11.12 16.20
C ALA A 93 -6.56 -11.73 16.78
N SER A 94 -7.65 -10.97 16.88
CA SER A 94 -8.94 -11.48 17.36
C SER A 94 -9.56 -12.55 16.44
N PHE A 95 -9.14 -12.63 15.18
CA PHE A 95 -9.59 -13.65 14.21
C PHE A 95 -8.85 -14.98 14.31
N PHE A 96 -7.75 -15.04 15.08
CA PHE A 96 -6.92 -16.23 15.23
C PHE A 96 -7.12 -16.86 16.62
N GLN A 97 -7.04 -18.20 16.68
CA GLN A 97 -7.06 -18.94 17.94
C GLN A 97 -5.80 -18.68 18.76
N ASP A 98 -5.90 -18.83 20.08
CA ASP A 98 -4.80 -18.50 21.00
C ASP A 98 -3.49 -19.23 20.68
N ASP A 99 -3.58 -20.44 20.13
CA ASP A 99 -2.41 -21.28 19.85
C ASP A 99 -1.77 -21.03 18.47
N GLU A 100 -2.45 -20.27 17.59
CA GLU A 100 -1.95 -19.96 16.26
C GLU A 100 -0.78 -18.97 16.28
N ILE A 101 0.23 -19.22 15.44
CA ILE A 101 1.38 -18.33 15.26
C ILE A 101 1.08 -17.35 14.13
N ILE A 102 1.30 -16.06 14.38
CA ILE A 102 1.14 -14.97 13.43
C ILE A 102 2.51 -14.35 13.17
N ALA A 103 2.90 -14.24 11.90
CA ALA A 103 4.03 -13.43 11.46
C ALA A 103 3.51 -12.13 10.82
N VAL A 104 3.77 -11.01 11.47
CA VAL A 104 3.39 -9.67 11.04
C VAL A 104 4.48 -9.09 10.15
N LEU A 105 4.13 -8.76 8.90
CA LEU A 105 5.04 -8.22 7.90
C LEU A 105 4.54 -6.87 7.36
N PRO A 106 5.39 -5.84 7.26
CA PRO A 106 5.08 -4.64 6.49
C PRO A 106 4.92 -4.95 5.00
N SER A 107 3.93 -4.34 4.35
CA SER A 107 3.66 -4.55 2.91
C SER A 107 4.63 -3.83 1.97
N ASP A 108 5.46 -2.93 2.49
CA ASP A 108 6.20 -1.94 1.72
C ASP A 108 7.71 -1.98 1.96
N HIS A 109 8.23 -3.14 2.39
CA HIS A 109 9.67 -3.41 2.53
C HIS A 109 10.20 -4.27 1.36
N SER A 110 11.44 -4.01 0.97
CA SER A 110 12.21 -4.87 0.06
C SER A 110 13.09 -5.83 0.85
N ILE A 111 13.14 -7.10 0.41
CA ILE A 111 13.99 -8.15 0.98
C ILE A 111 14.59 -8.93 -0.19
N ALA A 112 15.90 -8.82 -0.39
CA ALA A 112 16.58 -9.41 -1.55
C ALA A 112 16.89 -10.90 -1.40
N LYS A 113 17.11 -11.41 -0.17
CA LYS A 113 17.49 -12.81 0.10
C LYS A 113 16.31 -13.60 0.65
N GLU A 114 15.33 -13.87 -0.20
CA GLU A 114 14.03 -14.44 0.19
C GLU A 114 14.13 -15.82 0.85
N GLU A 115 14.97 -16.72 0.34
CA GLU A 115 15.16 -18.06 0.91
C GLU A 115 15.69 -18.01 2.35
N ILE A 116 16.61 -17.07 2.62
CA ILE A 116 17.15 -16.84 3.97
C ILE A 116 16.02 -16.32 4.86
N PHE A 117 15.24 -15.35 4.37
CA PHE A 117 14.12 -14.81 5.12
C PHE A 117 13.09 -15.88 5.51
N VAL A 118 12.70 -16.76 4.58
CA VAL A 118 11.77 -17.87 4.87
C VAL A 118 12.36 -18.86 5.88
N SER A 119 13.68 -19.13 5.83
CA SER A 119 14.36 -19.94 6.83
C SER A 119 14.31 -19.29 8.23
N LEU A 120 14.53 -17.97 8.31
CA LEU A 120 14.44 -17.23 9.58
C LEU A 120 13.01 -17.18 10.12
N LEU A 121 11.99 -17.08 9.26
CA LEU A 121 10.57 -17.16 9.67
C LEU A 121 10.25 -18.50 10.35
N LYS A 122 10.77 -19.62 9.83
CA LYS A 122 10.59 -20.94 10.47
C LYS A 122 11.25 -21.03 11.84
N LYS A 123 12.47 -20.47 11.99
CA LYS A 123 13.13 -20.35 13.29
C LYS A 123 12.35 -19.48 14.27
N ALA A 124 11.79 -18.38 13.78
CA ALA A 124 10.94 -17.49 14.58
C ALA A 124 9.65 -18.18 15.03
N GLU A 125 9.04 -19.03 14.19
CA GLU A 125 7.89 -19.85 14.56
C GLU A 125 8.21 -20.78 15.75
N ASP A 126 9.38 -21.43 15.75
CA ASP A 126 9.80 -22.32 16.83
C ASP A 126 10.02 -21.59 18.17
N LEU A 127 10.55 -20.37 18.12
CA LEU A 127 10.67 -19.50 19.29
C LEU A 127 9.31 -18.98 19.77
N ALA A 128 8.42 -18.59 18.85
CA ALA A 128 7.09 -18.11 19.18
C ALA A 128 6.24 -19.20 19.87
N LYS A 129 6.39 -20.47 19.47
CA LYS A 129 5.78 -21.63 20.16
C LYS A 129 6.24 -21.80 21.61
N LYS A 130 7.39 -21.24 21.99
CA LYS A 130 7.90 -21.22 23.37
C LYS A 130 7.39 -20.01 24.18
N GLY A 131 6.49 -19.19 23.60
CA GLY A 131 5.90 -18.04 24.25
C GLY A 131 6.67 -16.72 24.07
N PHE A 132 7.68 -16.68 23.19
CA PHE A 132 8.39 -15.45 22.86
C PHE A 132 7.67 -14.62 21.81
N ILE A 133 7.92 -13.32 21.82
CA ILE A 133 7.67 -12.42 20.68
C ILE A 133 9.00 -12.27 19.95
N VAL A 134 9.07 -12.68 18.70
CA VAL A 134 10.29 -12.63 17.90
C VAL A 134 10.27 -11.41 17.00
N THR A 135 11.40 -10.71 16.89
CA THR A 135 11.64 -9.65 15.91
C THR A 135 12.92 -9.92 15.11
N PHE A 136 13.05 -9.26 13.96
CA PHE A 136 14.21 -9.41 13.08
C PHE A 136 15.07 -8.15 13.12
N GLY A 137 16.34 -8.32 13.47
CA GLY A 137 17.31 -7.23 13.57
C GLY A 137 18.24 -7.17 12.37
N ILE A 138 18.28 -6.02 11.69
CA ILE A 138 19.25 -5.78 10.60
C ILE A 138 20.53 -5.19 11.18
N VAL A 139 21.69 -5.68 10.75
CA VAL A 139 22.98 -5.14 11.18
C VAL A 139 23.12 -3.70 10.65
N PRO A 140 23.29 -2.69 11.53
CA PRO A 140 23.40 -1.31 11.08
C PRO A 140 24.72 -1.06 10.34
N GLU A 141 24.64 -0.56 9.11
CA GLU A 141 25.82 -0.21 8.30
C GLU A 141 26.18 1.29 8.40
N ARG A 142 25.24 2.10 8.88
CA ARG A 142 25.36 3.56 9.01
C ARG A 142 24.54 4.10 10.19
N PRO A 143 24.83 5.31 10.70
CA PRO A 143 24.04 5.92 11.78
C PRO A 143 22.72 6.48 11.24
N GLU A 144 21.78 5.59 10.91
CA GLU A 144 20.45 5.94 10.43
C GLU A 144 19.61 6.52 11.57
N THR A 145 18.89 7.61 11.33
CA THR A 145 18.04 8.26 12.36
C THR A 145 16.57 8.02 12.11
N GLY A 146 16.22 7.47 10.93
CA GLY A 146 14.85 7.12 10.56
C GLY A 146 14.34 5.81 11.17
N TYR A 147 15.22 4.95 11.70
CA TYR A 147 14.89 3.60 12.17
C TYR A 147 14.88 3.46 13.69
N GLY A 148 14.14 2.47 14.18
CA GLY A 148 14.29 1.97 15.54
C GLY A 148 15.55 1.13 15.71
N TYR A 149 16.17 1.22 16.88
CA TYR A 149 17.34 0.44 17.29
C TYR A 149 16.99 -0.49 18.44
N ILE A 150 17.41 -1.74 18.31
CA ILE A 150 17.18 -2.81 19.27
C ILE A 150 18.53 -3.23 19.82
N LYS A 151 18.73 -3.00 21.12
CA LYS A 151 19.90 -3.48 21.86
C LYS A 151 19.64 -4.89 22.35
N THR A 152 20.58 -5.79 22.09
CA THR A 152 20.50 -7.16 22.59
C THR A 152 21.36 -7.38 23.82
N LYS A 153 20.95 -8.35 24.64
CA LYS A 153 21.82 -8.97 25.63
C LYS A 153 22.89 -9.78 24.89
N LYS A 154 24.08 -9.91 25.50
CA LYS A 154 25.20 -10.64 24.90
C LYS A 154 24.98 -12.16 24.84
N GLU A 155 24.06 -12.67 25.64
CA GLU A 155 23.80 -14.10 25.75
C GLU A 155 22.70 -14.50 24.75
N GLU A 156 23.03 -15.46 23.89
CA GLU A 156 22.09 -16.09 22.96
C GLU A 156 21.21 -17.09 23.73
N LYS A 157 19.91 -17.05 23.46
CA LYS A 157 18.92 -17.96 24.02
C LYS A 157 18.10 -18.56 22.89
N ASP A 158 18.13 -19.89 22.78
CA ASP A 158 17.30 -20.65 21.83
C ASP A 158 17.43 -20.17 20.35
N SER A 159 18.63 -19.80 19.91
CA SER A 159 18.92 -19.28 18.56
C SER A 159 18.44 -17.84 18.26
N GLY A 160 18.19 -17.04 19.29
CA GLY A 160 18.00 -15.59 19.21
C GLY A 160 18.59 -14.87 20.42
N PHE A 161 18.62 -13.55 20.41
CA PHE A 161 19.12 -12.75 21.53
C PHE A 161 17.97 -12.11 22.28
N LEU A 162 17.95 -12.20 23.61
CA LEU A 162 16.99 -11.43 24.41
C LEU A 162 17.24 -9.93 24.20
N VAL A 163 16.16 -9.17 24.01
CA VAL A 163 16.25 -7.71 23.88
C VAL A 163 16.50 -7.09 25.27
N ASP A 164 17.49 -6.21 25.35
CA ASP A 164 17.82 -5.42 26.55
C ASP A 164 17.03 -4.10 26.54
N SER A 165 17.00 -3.42 25.41
CA SER A 165 16.23 -2.20 25.24
C SER A 165 15.89 -1.95 23.78
N PHE A 166 14.74 -1.34 23.54
CA PHE A 166 14.31 -0.87 22.23
C PHE A 166 14.20 0.66 22.26
N LYS A 167 14.69 1.35 21.21
CA LYS A 167 14.66 2.81 21.09
C LYS A 167 14.36 3.25 19.67
N GLU A 168 13.25 3.97 19.47
CA GLU A 168 12.91 4.58 18.18
C GLU A 168 13.74 5.85 17.86
N LYS A 169 14.22 5.96 16.62
CA LYS A 169 14.72 7.19 15.97
C LYS A 169 15.67 8.03 16.82
N PRO A 170 16.86 7.49 17.16
CA PRO A 170 17.88 8.23 17.88
C PRO A 170 18.44 9.40 17.06
N ASP A 171 19.07 10.36 17.74
CA ASP A 171 19.92 11.35 17.07
C ASP A 171 21.19 10.69 16.48
N VAL A 172 21.86 11.40 15.55
CA VAL A 172 23.03 10.88 14.82
C VAL A 172 24.16 10.44 15.78
N ALA A 173 24.44 11.21 16.83
CA ALA A 173 25.52 10.89 17.76
C ALA A 173 25.21 9.60 18.55
N THR A 174 23.96 9.45 18.97
CA THR A 174 23.45 8.25 19.62
C THR A 174 23.50 7.05 18.67
N ALA A 175 23.07 7.21 17.41
CA ALA A 175 23.12 6.15 16.40
C ALA A 175 24.57 5.71 16.09
N SER A 176 25.52 6.66 15.99
CA SER A 176 26.95 6.34 15.82
C SER A 176 27.49 5.52 16.99
N ARG A 177 27.11 5.86 18.23
CA ARG A 177 27.50 5.08 19.41
C ARG A 177 26.94 3.66 19.38
N TYR A 178 25.67 3.49 18.99
CA TYR A 178 25.03 2.18 18.89
C TYR A 178 25.78 1.23 17.95
N ILE A 179 26.29 1.73 16.83
CA ILE A 179 27.10 0.96 15.89
C ILE A 179 28.43 0.53 16.52
N GLN A 180 29.09 1.44 17.25
CA GLN A 180 30.35 1.14 17.92
C GLN A 180 30.21 0.09 19.02
N GLU A 181 29.08 0.05 19.72
CA GLU A 181 28.81 -0.97 20.75
C GLU A 181 28.59 -2.39 20.16
N GLY A 182 28.20 -2.49 18.89
CA GLY A 182 28.16 -3.75 18.12
C GLY A 182 27.04 -4.73 18.48
N ASN A 183 26.23 -4.45 19.51
CA ASN A 183 25.08 -5.25 19.94
C ASN A 183 23.74 -4.53 19.70
N TYR A 184 23.69 -3.64 18.72
CA TYR A 184 22.46 -2.98 18.26
C TYR A 184 22.12 -3.39 16.84
N TYR A 185 20.82 -3.49 16.59
CA TYR A 185 20.24 -3.85 15.31
C TYR A 185 19.14 -2.86 14.94
N TRP A 186 18.93 -2.62 13.66
CA TRP A 186 17.74 -1.90 13.20
C TRP A 186 16.50 -2.78 13.35
N ASN A 187 15.41 -2.18 13.82
CA ASN A 187 14.09 -2.79 13.81
C ASN A 187 13.56 -2.86 12.37
N ALA A 188 13.36 -4.07 11.85
CA ALA A 188 12.79 -4.26 10.53
C ALA A 188 11.25 -4.16 10.49
N GLY A 189 10.59 -3.88 11.63
CA GLY A 189 9.14 -3.76 11.74
C GLY A 189 8.38 -5.07 11.55
N MET A 190 9.08 -6.20 11.70
CA MET A 190 8.55 -7.55 11.51
C MET A 190 8.53 -8.30 12.84
N PHE A 191 7.42 -8.98 13.12
CA PHE A 191 7.20 -9.67 14.39
C PHE A 191 6.61 -11.06 14.18
N VAL A 192 6.98 -12.04 15.01
CA VAL A 192 6.37 -13.38 15.01
C VAL A 192 6.01 -13.76 16.43
N PHE A 193 4.76 -14.12 16.67
CA PHE A 193 4.26 -14.42 18.02
C PHE A 193 3.05 -15.35 17.95
N GLN A 194 2.73 -15.98 19.07
CA GLN A 194 1.47 -16.68 19.26
C GLN A 194 0.35 -15.66 19.54
N ALA A 195 -0.84 -15.85 18.96
CA ALA A 195 -1.95 -14.90 19.08
C ALA A 195 -2.35 -14.66 20.55
N GLY A 196 -2.43 -15.73 21.36
CA GLY A 196 -2.72 -15.64 22.79
C GLY A 196 -1.67 -14.83 23.55
N VAL A 197 -0.38 -15.04 23.25
CA VAL A 197 0.72 -14.26 23.86
C VAL A 197 0.56 -12.78 23.55
N MET A 198 0.28 -12.40 22.31
CA MET A 198 0.07 -10.99 21.96
C MET A 198 -1.15 -10.38 22.67
N ARG A 199 -2.25 -11.12 22.78
CA ARG A 199 -3.43 -10.70 23.55
C ARG A 199 -3.09 -10.43 25.02
N GLU A 200 -2.33 -11.32 25.66
CA GLU A 200 -1.86 -11.15 27.05
C GLU A 200 -0.96 -9.93 27.21
N GLU A 201 -0.01 -9.72 26.30
CA GLU A 201 0.91 -8.59 26.35
C GLU A 201 0.19 -7.26 26.12
N LEU A 202 -0.79 -7.22 25.20
CA LEU A 202 -1.67 -6.06 25.02
C LEU A 202 -2.49 -5.78 26.29
N LYS A 203 -3.08 -6.81 26.90
CA LYS A 203 -3.83 -6.67 28.16
C LYS A 203 -2.97 -6.09 29.28
N LYS A 204 -1.68 -6.45 29.33
CA LYS A 204 -0.72 -5.98 30.32
C LYS A 204 -0.24 -4.54 30.07
N TYR A 205 0.08 -4.19 28.83
CA TYR A 205 0.81 -2.95 28.51
C TYR A 205 -0.01 -1.87 27.77
N SER A 206 -1.15 -2.25 27.22
CA SER A 206 -2.10 -1.36 26.54
C SER A 206 -3.55 -1.89 26.72
N PRO A 207 -4.06 -1.93 27.97
CA PRO A 207 -5.38 -2.48 28.28
C PRO A 207 -6.51 -1.80 27.51
N GLU A 208 -6.34 -0.53 27.13
CA GLU A 208 -7.26 0.23 26.28
C GLU A 208 -7.39 -0.34 24.86
N ILE A 209 -6.31 -0.82 24.24
CA ILE A 209 -6.36 -1.50 22.94
C ILE A 209 -7.00 -2.88 23.12
N TYR A 210 -6.58 -3.63 24.13
CA TYR A 210 -7.13 -4.96 24.41
C TYR A 210 -8.65 -4.91 24.60
N ALA A 211 -9.17 -3.97 25.39
CA ALA A 211 -10.60 -3.84 25.65
C ALA A 211 -11.42 -3.56 24.37
N VAL A 212 -10.91 -2.71 23.47
CA VAL A 212 -11.59 -2.43 22.19
C VAL A 212 -11.54 -3.65 21.26
N ALA A 213 -10.39 -4.32 21.16
CA ALA A 213 -10.24 -5.53 20.34
C ALA A 213 -11.14 -6.67 20.81
N GLU A 214 -11.24 -6.90 22.13
CA GLU A 214 -12.15 -7.90 22.72
C GLU A 214 -13.62 -7.57 22.46
N LYS A 215 -13.98 -6.28 22.53
CA LYS A 215 -15.35 -5.83 22.27
C LYS A 215 -15.76 -6.07 20.81
N ILE A 216 -14.88 -5.75 19.87
CA ILE A 216 -15.11 -5.98 18.44
C ILE A 216 -15.12 -7.49 18.13
N GLY A 217 -14.23 -8.25 18.77
CA GLY A 217 -14.09 -9.68 18.57
C GLY A 217 -13.67 -10.02 17.14
N ASN A 218 -14.14 -11.15 16.64
CA ASN A 218 -13.84 -11.69 15.30
C ASN A 218 -14.90 -11.31 14.25
N ALA A 219 -15.51 -10.13 14.38
CA ALA A 219 -16.51 -9.60 13.47
C ALA A 219 -15.98 -8.38 12.71
N PRO A 220 -16.55 -8.04 11.53
CA PRO A 220 -16.24 -6.79 10.85
C PRO A 220 -16.46 -5.59 11.78
N ALA A 221 -15.41 -4.80 12.02
CA ALA A 221 -15.48 -3.67 12.93
C ALA A 221 -16.38 -2.54 12.38
N LEU A 222 -17.32 -2.08 13.19
CA LEU A 222 -18.03 -0.84 12.91
C LEU A 222 -17.11 0.35 13.18
N LYS A 223 -17.19 1.40 12.34
CA LYS A 223 -16.32 2.57 12.45
C LYS A 223 -16.34 3.21 13.84
N GLN A 224 -17.51 3.33 14.46
CA GLN A 224 -17.66 3.91 15.80
C GLN A 224 -16.93 3.10 16.89
N GLU A 225 -16.83 1.78 16.73
CA GLU A 225 -16.13 0.91 17.67
C GLU A 225 -14.62 0.98 17.42
N TYR A 226 -14.21 0.90 16.16
CA TYR A 226 -12.81 0.98 15.77
C TYR A 226 -12.18 2.33 16.10
N ASP A 227 -12.95 3.42 15.99
CA ASP A 227 -12.49 4.77 16.31
C ASP A 227 -12.12 4.97 17.79
N GLN A 228 -12.49 4.03 18.66
CA GLN A 228 -12.11 4.03 20.09
C GLN A 228 -10.68 3.57 20.31
N PHE A 229 -10.03 2.92 19.34
CA PHE A 229 -8.61 2.60 19.45
C PHE A 229 -7.76 3.87 19.54
N PRO A 230 -6.79 3.93 20.47
CA PRO A 230 -5.75 4.95 20.43
C PRO A 230 -4.89 4.76 19.18
N SER A 231 -4.33 5.85 18.63
CA SER A 231 -3.39 5.75 17.51
C SER A 231 -1.96 5.60 18.01
N ILE A 232 -1.41 4.38 17.99
CA ILE A 232 -0.09 4.05 18.53
C ILE A 232 0.52 2.84 17.80
N SER A 233 1.85 2.83 17.60
CA SER A 233 2.53 1.68 17.00
C SER A 233 2.70 0.55 18.02
N ILE A 234 2.82 -0.68 17.52
CA ILE A 234 3.06 -1.86 18.34
C ILE A 234 4.39 -1.78 19.10
N ASP A 235 5.37 -1.09 18.52
CA ASP A 235 6.68 -0.86 19.11
C ASP A 235 6.55 -0.17 20.47
N TYR A 236 5.80 0.95 20.51
CA TYR A 236 5.54 1.69 21.75
C TYR A 236 4.49 1.02 22.65
N ALA A 237 3.47 0.40 22.07
CA ALA A 237 2.39 -0.20 22.84
C ALA A 237 2.89 -1.39 23.66
N VAL A 238 3.73 -2.25 23.06
CA VAL A 238 4.14 -3.55 23.61
C VAL A 238 5.66 -3.76 23.57
N MET A 239 6.32 -3.57 22.42
CA MET A 239 7.70 -4.09 22.21
C MET A 239 8.74 -3.42 23.12
N GLU A 240 8.60 -2.13 23.41
CA GLU A 240 9.50 -1.41 24.33
C GLU A 240 9.34 -1.85 25.80
N LYS A 241 8.26 -2.55 26.15
CA LYS A 241 7.86 -2.85 27.54
C LYS A 241 7.92 -4.34 27.87
N THR A 242 7.76 -5.21 26.88
CA THR A 242 7.71 -6.66 27.10
C THR A 242 9.07 -7.26 27.45
N ASP A 243 9.05 -8.25 28.35
CA ASP A 243 10.19 -9.08 28.71
C ASP A 243 10.27 -10.37 27.86
N LYS A 244 9.33 -10.57 26.93
CA LYS A 244 9.25 -11.73 26.02
C LYS A 244 9.90 -11.48 24.66
N LEU A 245 10.48 -10.31 24.40
CA LEU A 245 11.04 -9.95 23.09
C LEU A 245 12.41 -10.62 22.85
N VAL A 246 12.51 -11.37 21.76
CA VAL A 246 13.73 -12.01 21.26
C VAL A 246 14.03 -11.52 19.85
N LEU A 247 15.29 -11.25 19.57
CA LEU A 247 15.78 -10.78 18.27
C LEU A 247 16.53 -11.90 17.54
N ILE A 248 16.18 -12.12 16.27
CA ILE A 248 16.98 -12.91 15.34
C ILE A 248 17.72 -11.94 14.40
N PRO A 249 19.07 -11.94 14.37
CA PRO A 249 19.81 -11.18 13.38
C PRO A 249 19.50 -11.67 11.97
N ALA A 250 19.23 -10.74 11.06
CA ALA A 250 18.77 -11.04 9.70
C ALA A 250 19.63 -10.34 8.66
N ASP A 251 20.51 -11.09 8.00
CA ASP A 251 21.15 -10.67 6.75
C ASP A 251 20.29 -11.12 5.56
N ILE A 252 19.28 -10.32 5.26
CA ILE A 252 18.26 -10.63 4.25
C ILE A 252 18.24 -9.63 3.08
N GLY A 253 19.19 -8.68 3.04
CA GLY A 253 19.19 -7.58 2.09
C GLY A 253 17.94 -6.71 2.20
N TRP A 254 17.61 -6.30 3.44
CA TRP A 254 16.41 -5.54 3.77
C TRP A 254 16.56 -4.05 3.45
N ASN A 255 15.48 -3.43 2.97
CA ASN A 255 15.37 -1.98 2.82
C ASN A 255 13.91 -1.52 2.97
N ASP A 256 13.68 -0.38 3.62
CA ASP A 256 12.35 0.16 3.87
C ASP A 256 11.77 0.96 2.69
N ILE A 257 12.56 1.26 1.65
CA ILE A 257 12.23 2.15 0.52
C ILE A 257 11.50 3.43 1.02
N GLY A 258 12.13 4.14 1.96
CA GLY A 258 11.55 5.31 2.60
C GLY A 258 11.47 6.59 1.75
N GLY A 259 12.05 6.62 0.55
CA GLY A 259 12.07 7.78 -0.35
C GLY A 259 12.81 7.50 -1.67
N PHE A 260 12.94 8.52 -2.53
CA PHE A 260 13.54 8.34 -3.88
C PHE A 260 15.04 8.05 -3.86
N GLU A 261 15.77 8.53 -2.85
CA GLU A 261 17.19 8.16 -2.68
C GLU A 261 17.34 6.65 -2.44
N ALA A 262 16.57 6.09 -1.50
CA ALA A 262 16.53 4.64 -1.29
C ALA A 262 16.10 3.88 -2.55
N LEU A 263 15.16 4.43 -3.32
CA LEU A 263 14.77 3.83 -4.60
C LEU A 263 15.93 3.82 -5.62
N TRP A 264 16.66 4.92 -5.76
CA TRP A 264 17.86 4.99 -6.62
C TRP A 264 18.95 4.01 -6.16
N GLU A 265 19.17 3.86 -4.85
CA GLU A 265 20.13 2.91 -4.29
C GLU A 265 19.81 1.47 -4.70
N ASN A 266 18.53 1.10 -4.70
CA ASN A 266 18.07 -0.28 -4.94
C ASN A 266 17.79 -0.61 -6.41
N LEU A 267 17.72 0.40 -7.29
CA LEU A 267 17.58 0.18 -8.72
C LEU A 267 18.92 -0.13 -9.39
N LYS A 268 18.85 -0.92 -10.47
CA LYS A 268 19.99 -1.18 -11.36
C LYS A 268 20.42 0.14 -12.02
N LYS A 269 21.74 0.37 -12.02
CA LYS A 269 22.36 1.59 -12.56
C LYS A 269 23.07 1.30 -13.88
N ASP A 270 23.16 2.30 -14.74
CA ASP A 270 24.05 2.31 -15.90
C ASP A 270 25.52 2.54 -15.48
N LYS A 271 26.42 2.68 -16.47
CA LYS A 271 27.85 2.91 -16.23
C LYS A 271 28.16 4.24 -15.54
N GLU A 272 27.27 5.22 -15.66
CA GLU A 272 27.42 6.57 -15.11
C GLU A 272 26.62 6.75 -13.80
N GLY A 273 26.06 5.66 -13.26
CA GLY A 273 25.30 5.68 -12.02
C GLY A 273 23.83 6.13 -12.17
N ASN A 274 23.32 6.31 -13.40
CA ASN A 274 21.92 6.65 -13.60
C ASN A 274 21.04 5.40 -13.42
N ALA A 275 19.95 5.54 -12.67
CA ALA A 275 18.90 4.55 -12.54
C ALA A 275 17.69 4.95 -13.38
N LEU A 276 17.16 4.01 -14.16
CA LEU A 276 15.99 4.21 -15.02
C LEU A 276 14.90 3.23 -14.63
N LYS A 277 13.66 3.70 -14.49
CA LYS A 277 12.49 2.86 -14.23
C LYS A 277 11.29 3.32 -15.06
N GLY A 278 10.58 2.36 -15.65
CA GLY A 278 9.50 2.61 -16.59
C GLY A 278 9.96 2.53 -18.05
N ASN A 279 9.08 2.92 -18.96
CA ASN A 279 9.32 2.82 -20.40
C ASN A 279 10.10 4.05 -20.90
N ILE A 280 11.41 4.04 -20.70
CA ILE A 280 12.30 5.19 -21.01
C ILE A 280 13.26 4.85 -22.15
N ASP A 281 13.34 5.74 -23.12
CA ASP A 281 14.38 5.80 -24.14
C ASP A 281 15.35 6.94 -23.78
N PHE A 282 16.53 6.59 -23.25
CA PHE A 282 17.41 7.51 -22.53
C PHE A 282 18.60 7.97 -23.38
N TYR A 283 18.79 9.29 -23.48
CA TYR A 283 19.84 9.96 -24.25
C TYR A 283 20.68 10.86 -23.32
N PRO A 284 21.65 10.30 -22.56
CA PRO A 284 22.51 11.08 -21.69
C PRO A 284 23.70 11.71 -22.43
N ILE A 285 24.02 12.95 -22.07
CA ILE A 285 25.26 13.67 -22.40
C ILE A 285 25.80 14.22 -21.09
N GLU A 286 26.96 13.74 -20.63
CA GLU A 286 27.62 14.21 -19.39
C GLU A 286 26.68 14.19 -18.15
N SER A 287 25.85 13.16 -18.02
CA SER A 287 24.81 13.04 -17.00
C SER A 287 25.03 11.82 -16.10
N LYS A 288 25.05 12.01 -14.77
CA LYS A 288 25.50 10.97 -13.80
C LYS A 288 24.66 10.90 -12.53
N ASN A 289 24.58 9.71 -11.93
CA ASN A 289 24.00 9.49 -10.61
C ASN A 289 22.53 9.95 -10.45
N ASN A 290 21.77 10.03 -11.53
CA ASN A 290 20.37 10.48 -11.53
C ASN A 290 19.39 9.31 -11.38
N LEU A 291 18.16 9.59 -10.95
CA LEU A 291 17.01 8.70 -11.08
C LEU A 291 16.04 9.29 -12.10
N PHE A 292 15.66 8.51 -13.12
CA PHE A 292 14.52 8.81 -13.97
C PHE A 292 13.46 7.73 -13.82
N TYR A 293 12.25 8.12 -13.41
CA TYR A 293 11.13 7.22 -13.20
C TYR A 293 9.92 7.71 -13.98
N THR A 294 9.32 6.85 -14.82
CA THR A 294 8.02 7.13 -15.45
C THR A 294 7.00 5.99 -15.25
N THR A 295 5.73 6.33 -15.05
CA THR A 295 4.61 5.36 -14.94
C THR A 295 3.70 5.33 -16.18
N GLY A 296 4.03 6.11 -17.21
CA GLY A 296 3.19 6.30 -18.39
C GLY A 296 3.64 5.51 -19.62
N GLU A 297 3.24 6.01 -20.78
CA GLU A 297 3.68 5.49 -22.08
C GLU A 297 5.18 5.71 -22.31
N LYS A 298 5.72 5.15 -23.41
CA LYS A 298 7.13 5.28 -23.77
C LYS A 298 7.52 6.76 -23.81
N LYS A 299 8.56 7.14 -23.05
CA LYS A 299 9.08 8.51 -22.99
C LYS A 299 10.53 8.58 -23.41
N ILE A 300 10.85 9.56 -24.25
CA ILE A 300 12.23 9.93 -24.56
C ILE A 300 12.74 10.88 -23.47
N VAL A 301 13.86 10.56 -22.86
CA VAL A 301 14.51 11.39 -21.83
C VAL A 301 15.90 11.78 -22.31
N ALA A 302 16.09 13.05 -22.67
CA ALA A 302 17.39 13.63 -22.99
C ALA A 302 17.93 14.39 -21.78
N ALA A 303 19.11 13.99 -21.29
CA ALA A 303 19.71 14.55 -20.07
C ALA A 303 21.10 15.08 -20.38
N ILE A 304 21.33 16.39 -20.19
CA ILE A 304 22.58 17.07 -20.57
C ILE A 304 23.18 17.76 -19.35
N GLY A 305 24.37 17.32 -18.92
CA GLY A 305 25.16 17.97 -17.86
C GLY A 305 24.55 17.91 -16.45
N ILE A 306 23.52 17.09 -16.22
CA ILE A 306 22.83 17.01 -14.92
C ILE A 306 23.33 15.86 -14.07
N GLN A 307 23.44 16.09 -12.76
CA GLN A 307 23.96 15.12 -11.82
C GLN A 307 23.15 15.12 -10.53
N ASP A 308 23.06 13.94 -9.90
CA ASP A 308 22.42 13.75 -8.60
C ASP A 308 20.96 14.25 -8.53
N LEU A 309 20.22 14.18 -9.65
CA LEU A 309 18.80 14.54 -9.70
C LEU A 309 17.89 13.33 -9.58
N ILE A 310 16.71 13.56 -9.00
CA ILE A 310 15.54 12.70 -9.05
C ILE A 310 14.55 13.35 -10.00
N VAL A 311 14.15 12.64 -11.05
CA VAL A 311 13.15 13.07 -12.03
C VAL A 311 12.07 12.00 -12.12
N VAL A 312 10.87 12.34 -11.67
CA VAL A 312 9.75 11.41 -11.55
C VAL A 312 8.55 11.97 -12.30
N ASP A 313 8.14 11.25 -13.33
CA ASP A 313 7.16 11.67 -14.30
C ASP A 313 5.93 10.74 -14.27
N THR A 314 4.78 11.33 -13.94
CA THR A 314 3.47 10.67 -13.97
C THR A 314 2.55 11.42 -14.95
N GLU A 315 1.40 10.84 -15.30
CA GLU A 315 0.53 11.41 -16.34
C GLU A 315 -0.05 12.81 -16.02
N ASP A 316 0.00 13.22 -14.76
CA ASP A 316 -0.54 14.46 -14.21
C ASP A 316 0.49 15.32 -13.48
N ALA A 317 1.67 14.78 -13.14
CA ALA A 317 2.66 15.51 -12.36
C ALA A 317 4.11 15.11 -12.69
N LEU A 318 4.99 16.12 -12.63
CA LEU A 318 6.44 15.98 -12.76
C LEU A 318 7.10 16.49 -11.47
N LEU A 319 7.92 15.66 -10.85
CA LEU A 319 8.80 16.03 -9.75
C LEU A 319 10.24 16.05 -10.25
N ILE A 320 10.95 17.13 -9.92
CA ILE A 320 12.39 17.25 -10.08
C ILE A 320 12.96 17.69 -8.73
N SER A 321 13.93 16.96 -8.19
CA SER A 321 14.63 17.36 -6.98
C SER A 321 16.10 16.99 -7.04
N ASP A 322 16.92 17.67 -6.24
CA ASP A 322 18.20 17.10 -5.82
C ASP A 322 17.94 15.79 -5.04
N LYS A 323 18.78 14.79 -5.25
CA LYS A 323 18.66 13.47 -4.62
C LYS A 323 18.75 13.53 -3.10
N LYS A 324 19.64 14.36 -2.55
CA LYS A 324 19.84 14.52 -1.10
C LYS A 324 18.68 15.23 -0.42
N GLU A 325 17.92 16.01 -1.18
CA GLU A 325 16.76 16.76 -0.69
C GLU A 325 15.43 16.01 -0.88
N SER A 326 15.46 14.79 -1.42
CA SER A 326 14.26 14.01 -1.77
C SER A 326 13.34 13.70 -0.58
N GLN A 327 13.84 13.77 0.66
CA GLN A 327 13.02 13.64 1.88
C GLN A 327 11.98 14.78 2.04
N LYS A 328 12.22 15.95 1.43
CA LYS A 328 11.32 17.12 1.46
C LYS A 328 10.09 16.96 0.55
N VAL A 329 10.00 15.90 -0.27
CA VAL A 329 8.81 15.59 -1.08
C VAL A 329 7.54 15.48 -0.21
N LYS A 330 7.69 15.03 1.04
CA LYS A 330 6.57 15.02 2.01
C LYS A 330 5.94 16.41 2.19
N ASP A 331 6.73 17.47 2.14
CA ASP A 331 6.27 18.84 2.37
C ASP A 331 5.44 19.34 1.18
N ILE A 332 5.81 18.94 -0.04
CA ILE A 332 5.00 19.15 -1.25
C ILE A 332 3.66 18.43 -1.14
N THR A 333 3.68 17.16 -0.72
CA THR A 333 2.44 16.38 -0.54
C THR A 333 1.51 17.04 0.48
N LEU A 334 2.04 17.51 1.61
CA LEU A 334 1.27 18.23 2.63
C LEU A 334 0.67 19.54 2.09
N ARG A 335 1.45 20.28 1.29
CA ARG A 335 0.98 21.51 0.65
C ARG A 335 -0.17 21.24 -0.32
N LEU A 336 -0.02 20.26 -1.21
CA LEU A 336 -1.06 19.88 -2.17
C LEU A 336 -2.35 19.44 -1.46
N LYS A 337 -2.24 18.66 -0.37
CA LYS A 337 -3.41 18.30 0.47
C LYS A 337 -4.10 19.52 1.08
N LYS A 338 -3.32 20.47 1.61
CA LYS A 338 -3.86 21.71 2.20
C LYS A 338 -4.57 22.57 1.15
N GLU A 339 -4.05 22.60 -0.07
CA GLU A 339 -4.64 23.28 -1.22
C GLU A 339 -5.78 22.47 -1.87
N ASN A 340 -6.14 21.31 -1.31
CA ASN A 340 -7.15 20.37 -1.83
C ASN A 340 -6.96 20.03 -3.32
N ARG A 341 -5.70 19.88 -3.73
CA ARG A 341 -5.30 19.50 -5.09
C ARG A 341 -5.55 18.01 -5.30
N GLU A 342 -6.25 17.64 -6.37
CA GLU A 342 -6.58 16.23 -6.67
C GLU A 342 -5.33 15.35 -6.77
N GLU A 343 -4.22 15.92 -7.26
CA GLU A 343 -2.93 15.25 -7.44
C GLU A 343 -2.27 14.81 -6.12
N ALA A 344 -2.82 15.21 -4.96
CA ALA A 344 -2.42 14.65 -3.67
C ALA A 344 -3.14 13.34 -3.34
N PHE A 345 -4.34 13.13 -3.88
CA PHE A 345 -5.27 12.09 -3.46
C PHE A 345 -5.46 10.99 -4.50
N LEU A 346 -5.47 11.35 -5.78
CA LEU A 346 -5.81 10.45 -6.89
C LEU A 346 -4.79 10.56 -8.03
N HIS A 347 -4.64 9.46 -8.77
CA HIS A 347 -4.05 9.49 -10.10
C HIS A 347 -5.14 9.75 -11.15
N LYS A 348 -4.74 10.09 -12.38
CA LYS A 348 -5.67 10.11 -13.52
C LYS A 348 -6.42 8.79 -13.70
N LYS A 349 -5.74 7.65 -13.49
CA LYS A 349 -6.34 6.31 -13.47
C LYS A 349 -6.70 5.92 -12.04
N VAL A 350 -7.97 5.65 -11.80
CA VAL A 350 -8.50 5.32 -10.48
C VAL A 350 -9.21 3.97 -10.52
N TYR A 351 -8.74 3.05 -9.69
CA TYR A 351 -9.28 1.70 -9.59
C TYR A 351 -10.54 1.64 -8.72
N ARG A 352 -11.44 0.74 -9.10
CA ARG A 352 -12.72 0.46 -8.45
C ARG A 352 -12.94 -1.06 -8.42
N PRO A 353 -13.84 -1.55 -7.55
CA PRO A 353 -14.14 -2.99 -7.49
C PRO A 353 -14.62 -3.60 -8.81
N TRP A 354 -15.24 -2.80 -9.68
CA TRP A 354 -15.73 -3.22 -11.00
C TRP A 354 -14.71 -3.02 -12.14
N GLY A 355 -13.54 -2.42 -11.88
CA GLY A 355 -12.59 -2.05 -12.94
C GLY A 355 -11.83 -0.76 -12.63
N TYR A 356 -11.78 0.17 -13.57
CA TYR A 356 -11.20 1.49 -13.34
C TYR A 356 -11.84 2.53 -14.26
N TYR A 357 -11.68 3.80 -13.90
CA TYR A 357 -11.79 4.90 -14.85
C TYR A 357 -10.46 5.62 -14.97
N LYS A 358 -10.21 6.23 -16.12
CA LYS A 358 -9.08 7.11 -16.36
C LYS A 358 -9.58 8.44 -16.92
N VAL A 359 -9.27 9.54 -16.23
CA VAL A 359 -9.51 10.89 -16.77
C VAL A 359 -8.48 11.16 -17.85
N ILE A 360 -8.95 11.35 -19.08
CA ILE A 360 -8.10 11.66 -20.23
C ILE A 360 -7.87 13.16 -20.29
N GLN A 361 -8.96 13.94 -20.20
CA GLN A 361 -8.95 15.39 -20.26
C GLN A 361 -10.11 15.95 -19.43
N GLU A 362 -9.88 17.10 -18.83
CA GLU A 362 -10.88 17.84 -18.07
C GLU A 362 -10.76 19.32 -18.42
N GLU A 363 -11.87 19.90 -18.84
CA GLU A 363 -12.04 21.30 -19.20
C GLU A 363 -13.26 21.85 -18.44
N PRO A 364 -13.46 23.18 -18.40
CA PRO A 364 -14.56 23.77 -17.63
C PRO A 364 -15.96 23.21 -17.95
N ASP A 365 -16.22 22.88 -19.21
CA ASP A 365 -17.56 22.47 -19.68
C ASP A 365 -17.66 20.98 -20.05
N PHE A 366 -16.54 20.25 -20.10
CA PHE A 366 -16.55 18.83 -20.39
C PHE A 366 -15.41 18.04 -19.73
N LYS A 367 -15.67 16.75 -19.47
CA LYS A 367 -14.68 15.80 -18.94
C LYS A 367 -14.74 14.52 -19.74
N LEU A 368 -13.57 14.08 -20.20
CA LEU A 368 -13.39 12.87 -20.98
C LEU A 368 -12.79 11.78 -20.11
N LYS A 369 -13.46 10.63 -20.05
CA LYS A 369 -12.97 9.46 -19.32
C LYS A 369 -12.93 8.23 -20.22
N GLU A 370 -11.94 7.39 -19.97
CA GLU A 370 -12.02 5.97 -20.30
C GLU A 370 -12.59 5.24 -19.09
N VAL A 371 -13.60 4.39 -19.28
CA VAL A 371 -14.12 3.51 -18.24
C VAL A 371 -13.93 2.07 -18.68
N PHE A 372 -13.28 1.29 -17.83
CA PHE A 372 -12.97 -0.12 -18.06
C PHE A 372 -13.69 -0.96 -17.02
N VAL A 373 -14.51 -1.91 -17.46
CA VAL A 373 -15.30 -2.79 -16.61
C VAL A 373 -14.82 -4.22 -16.77
N TYR A 374 -14.40 -4.83 -15.66
CA TYR A 374 -13.98 -6.22 -15.61
C TYR A 374 -15.09 -7.16 -16.10
N PRO A 375 -14.74 -8.35 -16.62
CA PRO A 375 -15.70 -9.41 -16.86
C PRO A 375 -16.63 -9.64 -15.66
N LEU A 376 -17.91 -9.93 -15.94
CA LEU A 376 -18.95 -10.20 -14.94
C LEU A 376 -19.12 -9.12 -13.85
N SER A 377 -18.72 -7.88 -14.15
CA SER A 377 -18.79 -6.74 -13.22
C SER A 377 -19.73 -5.65 -13.73
N ARG A 378 -20.16 -4.77 -12.83
CA ARG A 378 -21.08 -3.67 -13.18
C ARG A 378 -20.81 -2.42 -12.35
N LEU A 379 -21.04 -1.26 -12.94
CA LEU A 379 -21.07 0.01 -12.21
C LEU A 379 -22.28 0.03 -11.27
N SER A 380 -22.23 0.85 -10.22
CA SER A 380 -23.38 1.13 -9.36
C SER A 380 -24.54 1.73 -10.18
N LEU A 381 -25.78 1.48 -9.78
CA LEU A 381 -26.91 2.22 -10.33
C LEU A 381 -26.87 3.65 -9.82
N GLN A 382 -26.74 4.61 -10.73
CA GLN A 382 -26.49 6.00 -10.38
C GLN A 382 -27.23 7.00 -11.27
N SER A 383 -27.24 8.26 -10.88
CA SER A 383 -27.64 9.40 -11.71
C SER A 383 -26.77 10.62 -11.39
N HIS A 384 -26.87 11.66 -12.21
CA HIS A 384 -26.14 12.91 -12.05
C HIS A 384 -27.10 14.10 -12.10
N ASN A 385 -26.97 15.06 -11.19
CA ASN A 385 -27.91 16.17 -11.13
C ASN A 385 -27.56 17.31 -12.09
N ARG A 386 -26.27 17.46 -12.41
CA ARG A 386 -25.73 18.67 -13.07
C ARG A 386 -25.01 18.40 -14.39
N ARG A 387 -24.85 17.14 -14.78
CA ARG A 387 -24.22 16.73 -16.04
C ARG A 387 -25.01 15.66 -16.78
N SER A 388 -24.92 15.69 -18.11
CA SER A 388 -25.27 14.58 -18.99
C SER A 388 -24.02 13.84 -19.42
N GLU A 389 -24.18 12.61 -19.92
CA GLU A 389 -23.06 11.80 -20.39
C GLU A 389 -23.34 11.22 -21.77
N SER A 390 -22.31 11.06 -22.59
CA SER A 390 -22.35 10.27 -23.82
C SER A 390 -21.32 9.16 -23.72
N TRP A 391 -21.76 7.93 -23.88
CA TRP A 391 -20.89 6.74 -23.81
C TRP A 391 -20.73 6.15 -25.20
N THR A 392 -19.48 5.93 -25.61
CA THR A 392 -19.12 5.20 -26.82
C THR A 392 -18.39 3.93 -26.43
N VAL A 393 -18.91 2.76 -26.81
CA VAL A 393 -18.24 1.48 -26.56
C VAL A 393 -17.09 1.31 -27.54
N VAL A 394 -15.88 1.12 -27.03
CA VAL A 394 -14.67 0.94 -27.86
C VAL A 394 -14.16 -0.50 -27.86
N GLU A 395 -14.56 -1.30 -26.87
CA GLU A 395 -14.17 -2.70 -26.73
C GLU A 395 -15.23 -3.48 -25.94
N GLY A 396 -15.50 -4.72 -26.34
CA GLY A 396 -16.42 -5.62 -25.65
C GLY A 396 -17.90 -5.37 -25.96
N GLU A 397 -18.75 -6.02 -25.17
CA GLU A 397 -20.21 -5.94 -25.22
C GLU A 397 -20.80 -5.99 -23.81
N GLY A 398 -22.03 -5.51 -23.66
CA GLY A 398 -22.70 -5.45 -22.38
C GLY A 398 -24.10 -4.88 -22.45
N ILE A 399 -24.60 -4.45 -21.29
CA ILE A 399 -25.91 -3.83 -21.16
C ILE A 399 -25.75 -2.47 -20.50
N VAL A 400 -26.38 -1.46 -21.09
CA VAL A 400 -26.64 -0.18 -20.44
C VAL A 400 -28.08 -0.20 -19.92
N VAL A 401 -28.24 -0.05 -18.61
CA VAL A 401 -29.55 0.27 -18.04
C VAL A 401 -29.74 1.78 -18.14
N LEU A 402 -30.86 2.25 -18.68
CA LEU A 402 -31.22 3.66 -18.81
C LEU A 402 -32.70 3.83 -18.43
N GLY A 403 -32.95 4.34 -17.24
CA GLY A 403 -34.27 4.36 -16.62
C GLY A 403 -34.80 2.94 -16.42
N GLU A 404 -35.91 2.62 -17.08
CA GLU A 404 -36.51 1.28 -17.08
C GLU A 404 -36.08 0.41 -18.27
N LYS A 405 -35.23 0.93 -19.15
CA LYS A 405 -34.80 0.24 -20.38
C LYS A 405 -33.45 -0.46 -20.17
N GLU A 406 -33.32 -1.65 -20.73
CA GLU A 406 -32.04 -2.31 -20.92
C GLU A 406 -31.67 -2.25 -22.41
N ILE A 407 -30.48 -1.71 -22.69
CA ILE A 407 -29.95 -1.51 -24.04
C ILE A 407 -28.71 -2.38 -24.19
N SER A 408 -28.78 -3.41 -25.03
CA SER A 408 -27.59 -4.17 -25.41
C SER A 408 -26.65 -3.28 -26.22
N VAL A 409 -25.38 -3.24 -25.80
CA VAL A 409 -24.34 -2.45 -26.45
C VAL A 409 -23.16 -3.34 -26.83
N GLN A 410 -22.54 -3.02 -27.94
CA GLN A 410 -21.32 -3.64 -28.47
C GLN A 410 -20.37 -2.55 -28.94
N LYS A 411 -19.13 -2.90 -29.29
CA LYS A 411 -18.18 -1.97 -29.92
C LYS A 411 -18.87 -1.10 -30.99
N GLU A 412 -18.56 0.20 -30.98
CA GLU A 412 -19.15 1.29 -31.79
C GLU A 412 -20.57 1.73 -31.39
N SER A 413 -21.22 1.07 -30.42
CA SER A 413 -22.50 1.56 -29.88
C SER A 413 -22.31 2.88 -29.13
N MET A 414 -23.30 3.77 -29.27
CA MET A 414 -23.35 5.05 -28.56
C MET A 414 -24.64 5.15 -27.75
N VAL A 415 -24.52 5.60 -26.50
CA VAL A 415 -25.67 5.84 -25.62
C VAL A 415 -25.55 7.22 -24.99
N PHE A 416 -26.60 8.03 -25.13
CA PHE A 416 -26.73 9.31 -24.44
C PHE A 416 -27.49 9.11 -23.12
N ILE A 417 -26.97 9.71 -22.06
CA ILE A 417 -27.50 9.63 -20.70
C ILE A 417 -27.91 11.04 -20.28
N PRO A 418 -29.22 11.34 -20.25
CA PRO A 418 -29.72 12.62 -19.79
C PRO A 418 -29.41 12.87 -18.31
N MET A 419 -29.37 14.15 -17.91
CA MET A 419 -29.33 14.55 -16.51
C MET A 419 -30.47 13.88 -15.71
N LYS A 420 -30.18 13.46 -14.49
CA LYS A 420 -31.07 12.80 -13.51
C LYS A 420 -31.58 11.42 -13.92
N GLU A 421 -31.27 10.95 -15.13
CA GLU A 421 -31.67 9.63 -15.58
C GLU A 421 -30.84 8.56 -14.84
N LYS A 422 -31.52 7.54 -14.31
CA LYS A 422 -30.85 6.42 -13.65
C LYS A 422 -30.16 5.57 -14.71
N HIS A 423 -28.89 5.25 -14.49
CA HIS A 423 -28.14 4.46 -15.45
C HIS A 423 -27.07 3.61 -14.79
N ARG A 424 -26.66 2.53 -15.48
CA ARG A 424 -25.46 1.74 -15.15
C ARG A 424 -24.96 0.97 -16.36
N LEU A 425 -23.66 0.66 -16.35
CA LEU A 425 -23.02 -0.22 -17.33
C LEU A 425 -22.77 -1.60 -16.71
N ILE A 426 -23.13 -2.66 -17.43
CA ILE A 426 -22.98 -4.06 -17.01
C ILE A 426 -22.16 -4.81 -18.06
N ASN A 427 -21.06 -5.44 -17.63
CA ASN A 427 -20.31 -6.38 -18.46
C ASN A 427 -20.74 -7.82 -18.13
N LEU A 428 -21.43 -8.47 -19.07
CA LEU A 428 -21.87 -9.86 -18.93
C LEU A 428 -20.87 -10.87 -19.51
N SER A 429 -19.82 -10.40 -20.18
CA SER A 429 -18.80 -11.28 -20.73
C SER A 429 -18.02 -11.95 -19.60
N LYS A 430 -17.65 -13.22 -19.82
CA LYS A 430 -16.82 -13.99 -18.89
C LYS A 430 -15.34 -13.70 -19.01
N ASN A 431 -14.90 -13.25 -20.19
CA ASN A 431 -13.47 -13.18 -20.53
C ASN A 431 -13.05 -11.84 -21.12
N ILE A 432 -13.98 -11.08 -21.71
CA ILE A 432 -13.67 -9.84 -22.43
C ILE A 432 -14.07 -8.66 -21.54
N PRO A 433 -13.17 -7.71 -21.28
CA PRO A 433 -13.55 -6.50 -20.58
C PRO A 433 -14.43 -5.61 -21.47
N LEU A 434 -15.24 -4.77 -20.84
CA LEU A 434 -16.04 -3.77 -21.53
C LEU A 434 -15.40 -2.41 -21.32
N LYS A 435 -15.06 -1.71 -22.41
CA LYS A 435 -14.41 -0.40 -22.36
C LYS A 435 -15.28 0.62 -23.08
N ILE A 436 -15.51 1.75 -22.43
CA ILE A 436 -16.20 2.90 -23.00
C ILE A 436 -15.33 4.15 -22.92
N ILE A 437 -15.55 5.05 -23.87
CA ILE A 437 -15.18 6.45 -23.75
C ILE A 437 -16.42 7.22 -23.33
N GLU A 438 -16.33 7.91 -22.21
CA GLU A 438 -17.38 8.69 -21.59
C GLU A 438 -17.06 10.18 -21.74
N VAL A 439 -17.99 10.92 -22.34
CA VAL A 439 -17.96 12.38 -22.43
C VAL A 439 -19.01 12.93 -21.48
N GLN A 440 -18.58 13.59 -20.42
CA GLN A 440 -19.44 14.28 -19.48
C GLN A 440 -19.56 15.75 -19.90
N MET A 441 -20.78 16.28 -19.94
CA MET A 441 -21.06 17.66 -20.32
C MET A 441 -21.97 18.33 -19.28
N GLY A 442 -21.60 19.52 -18.83
CA GLY A 442 -22.36 20.27 -17.84
C GLY A 442 -21.54 21.37 -17.17
N ASN A 443 -22.19 22.19 -16.34
CA ASN A 443 -21.52 23.27 -15.61
C ASN A 443 -20.84 22.81 -14.31
N TYR A 444 -20.84 21.50 -14.04
CA TYR A 444 -20.20 20.87 -12.90
C TYR A 444 -19.98 19.39 -13.18
N LEU A 445 -18.73 18.94 -12.99
CA LEU A 445 -18.26 17.62 -13.41
C LEU A 445 -17.61 16.82 -12.27
N GLY A 446 -17.78 17.31 -11.02
CA GLY A 446 -17.28 16.65 -9.82
C GLY A 446 -17.93 15.29 -9.56
N GLU A 447 -17.18 14.38 -8.94
CA GLU A 447 -17.66 13.03 -8.57
C GLU A 447 -18.69 13.05 -7.43
N ASP A 448 -18.86 14.17 -6.74
CA ASP A 448 -19.89 14.42 -5.72
C ASP A 448 -21.26 14.78 -6.33
N ASP A 449 -21.37 14.95 -7.65
CA ASP A 449 -22.67 15.03 -8.35
C ASP A 449 -23.37 13.67 -8.50
N ILE A 450 -22.68 12.58 -8.14
CA ILE A 450 -23.17 11.21 -8.32
C ILE A 450 -24.15 10.85 -7.19
N VAL A 451 -25.39 10.56 -7.55
CA VAL A 451 -26.39 9.96 -6.64
C VAL A 451 -26.42 8.46 -6.86
N ARG A 452 -26.15 7.66 -5.82
CA ARG A 452 -26.15 6.20 -5.89
C ARG A 452 -27.45 5.61 -5.34
N TYR A 453 -28.00 4.63 -6.06
CA TYR A 453 -29.25 3.93 -5.69
C TYR A 453 -29.00 2.47 -5.31
N GLU A 454 -28.12 1.78 -6.04
CA GLU A 454 -27.73 0.39 -5.76
C GLU A 454 -26.22 0.25 -5.92
N ASP A 455 -25.53 -0.18 -4.86
CA ASP A 455 -24.09 -0.43 -4.88
C ASP A 455 -23.78 -1.82 -4.32
N ASP A 456 -23.21 -2.69 -5.16
CA ASP A 456 -22.78 -4.04 -4.76
C ASP A 456 -21.51 -4.02 -3.90
N TYR A 457 -20.94 -2.84 -3.68
CA TYR A 457 -19.60 -2.65 -3.12
C TYR A 457 -19.59 -1.91 -1.79
N GLY A 458 -20.76 -1.64 -1.20
CA GLY A 458 -20.87 -1.09 0.16
C GLY A 458 -20.39 0.35 0.31
N ARG A 459 -20.21 1.11 -0.78
CA ARG A 459 -19.82 2.52 -0.70
C ARG A 459 -21.06 3.33 -0.33
N HIS A 460 -21.18 3.62 0.96
CA HIS A 460 -22.20 4.52 1.47
C HIS A 460 -21.70 5.97 1.39
N GLN A 461 -21.92 6.59 0.23
CA GLN A 461 -22.00 8.05 0.07
C GLN A 461 -23.16 8.37 -0.87
#